data_AF-I2MTK5-F1
#
_entry.id   AF-I2MTK5-F1
#
_cell.length_a   1.000
_cell.length_b   1.000
_cell.length_c   1.000
_cell.angle_alpha   90.00
_cell.angle_beta   90.00
_cell.angle_gamma   90.00
#
_symmetry.space_group_name_H-M   'P 1'
#
loop_
_entity.id
_entity.type
_entity.pdbx_description
1 polymer ?
#
loop_
_entity_poly.entity_id
_entity_poly.type
_entity_poly.pdbx_seq_one_letter_code
_entity_poly.pdbx_strand_id
1 'polypeptide(L)'
;MTRSPGPSRRSLIAAVGAGTLLTGAGTRAAVAAPAPQPATVPVEEAVGSSRTSVTVAAHDPAVYTRAALGPLTVTPVTGTPGRTEVAFGDEPLAVLTHGSRTVLLTGPERTFREDKRAFDDTFRRTVAPGGWGLSPGGGAWDTANGTTADYEVTPGAGIVRIPATSSVSRHATLKDEQVADLDAVITGHFAQDPSDAARSFALTFGYTGPTDHFRARLSFAAGGAVTLHLERAVSATSVTQLVTPAPVATGNPAGSSWCIRVNRTGGRIQARAWRADLTEGSAWQTTVDDQPPAPGRIGVRAAADSTALAAELRISRIRILTATWAVPVTVVHRSWVRVLPEPFTGTWTAGVEQQIRGWLGSTAPDALAYGFQFLPGAPRVTSYRSGPPEHGAPVLGESDYGPPLTGGAREEGADFHEYMGVNWTFARVPAGSLTKTAEPRFLGALDCSGYIRMVYGYHLGVPLAHESDHTSPGLLPRTAKNQAARAPGTRIAHSASASPPPLTALQVGDLVFFDAEGAPEDGIDHVGIHLGRDTAGVPRFLSSRKTPNGPTAADLGGASTLTGTGTYATKLRTVHRL
;
A
#
# COMPACT_ATOMS: atom_id res chain seq x y z
N MET A 1 -35.56 -60.06 40.58
CA MET A 1 -35.74 -60.45 39.17
C MET A 1 -35.72 -59.18 38.33
N THR A 2 -34.52 -58.65 38.07
CA THR A 2 -33.78 -58.77 36.79
C THR A 2 -34.47 -58.07 35.61
N ARG A 3 -34.14 -56.78 35.41
CA ARG A 3 -34.14 -56.14 34.10
C ARG A 3 -32.73 -55.67 33.81
N SER A 4 -32.10 -56.30 32.82
CA SER A 4 -30.75 -56.02 32.36
C SER A 4 -30.70 -54.78 31.45
N PRO A 5 -29.55 -54.09 31.36
CA PRO A 5 -29.38 -52.86 30.61
C PRO A 5 -28.99 -53.13 29.15
N GLY A 6 -29.43 -52.26 28.23
CA GLY A 6 -29.08 -52.32 26.82
C GLY A 6 -27.66 -51.77 26.54
N PRO A 7 -26.94 -52.31 25.54
CA PRO A 7 -25.67 -51.73 25.10
C PRO A 7 -25.75 -51.03 23.73
N SER A 8 -25.22 -49.80 23.73
CA SER A 8 -24.13 -49.26 22.87
C SER A 8 -23.89 -49.77 21.44
N ARG A 9 -23.71 -48.77 20.56
CA ARG A 9 -23.05 -48.70 19.24
C ARG A 9 -21.92 -49.73 18.98
N ARG A 10 -21.94 -50.34 17.78
CA ARG A 10 -20.78 -50.52 16.87
C ARG A 10 -21.21 -51.04 15.49
N SER A 11 -20.68 -50.37 14.47
CA SER A 11 -20.25 -50.83 13.14
C SER A 11 -21.06 -51.88 12.35
N LEU A 12 -21.41 -51.56 11.09
CA LEU A 12 -21.11 -52.46 9.97
C LEU A 12 -21.11 -51.76 8.60
N ILE A 13 -20.08 -52.12 7.85
CA ILE A 13 -19.69 -51.71 6.50
C ILE A 13 -20.37 -52.63 5.47
N ALA A 14 -20.68 -52.05 4.31
CA ALA A 14 -20.84 -52.62 2.97
C ALA A 14 -21.87 -53.73 2.69
N ALA A 15 -22.73 -53.46 1.70
CA ALA A 15 -23.16 -54.47 0.74
C ALA A 15 -23.24 -53.83 -0.66
N VAL A 16 -22.35 -54.29 -1.54
CA VAL A 16 -22.42 -54.10 -2.99
C VAL A 16 -23.52 -55.02 -3.53
N GLY A 17 -24.49 -54.45 -4.24
CA GLY A 17 -25.50 -55.19 -4.99
C GLY A 17 -25.48 -54.74 -6.44
N ALA A 18 -24.90 -55.58 -7.30
CA ALA A 18 -24.94 -55.44 -8.75
C ALA A 18 -26.38 -55.64 -9.27
N GLY A 19 -26.77 -54.88 -10.28
CA GLY A 19 -28.06 -55.08 -10.94
C GLY A 19 -28.29 -54.20 -12.17
N THR A 20 -28.09 -54.82 -13.34
CA THR A 20 -28.70 -54.55 -14.66
C THR A 20 -28.24 -53.34 -15.49
N LEU A 21 -27.45 -53.68 -16.51
CA LEU A 21 -27.24 -52.93 -17.75
C LEU A 21 -28.55 -52.88 -18.57
N LEU A 22 -29.04 -51.68 -18.82
CA LEU A 22 -29.97 -51.37 -19.91
C LEU A 22 -29.28 -50.35 -20.82
N THR A 23 -28.93 -50.80 -22.02
CA THR A 23 -28.34 -49.98 -23.08
C THR A 23 -29.39 -49.05 -23.65
N GLY A 24 -29.32 -47.77 -23.28
CA GLY A 24 -30.06 -46.68 -23.90
C GLY A 24 -29.08 -45.57 -24.28
N ALA A 25 -28.75 -45.47 -25.57
CA ALA A 25 -27.96 -44.37 -26.10
C ALA A 25 -28.80 -43.08 -26.04
N GLY A 26 -28.47 -42.21 -25.09
CA GLY A 26 -28.99 -40.86 -24.98
C GLY A 26 -27.90 -39.96 -24.39
N THR A 27 -27.49 -38.95 -25.14
CA THR A 27 -26.47 -37.97 -24.75
C THR A 27 -26.92 -37.17 -23.53
N ARG A 28 -26.51 -37.61 -22.33
CA ARG A 28 -26.59 -36.80 -21.12
C ARG A 28 -25.45 -35.77 -21.12
N ALA A 29 -25.80 -34.50 -21.06
CA ALA A 29 -24.86 -33.43 -20.73
C ALA A 29 -24.17 -33.76 -19.39
N ALA A 30 -22.84 -33.66 -19.37
CA ALA A 30 -22.06 -33.86 -18.16
C ALA A 30 -22.39 -32.75 -17.16
N VAL A 31 -23.09 -33.10 -16.08
CA VAL A 31 -23.22 -32.24 -14.90
C VAL A 31 -21.85 -32.27 -14.22
N ALA A 32 -21.16 -31.13 -14.21
CA ALA A 32 -19.90 -30.97 -13.50
C ALA A 32 -20.10 -31.30 -12.01
N ALA A 33 -19.25 -32.18 -11.46
CA ALA A 33 -19.23 -32.45 -10.03
C ALA A 33 -18.89 -31.17 -9.24
N PRO A 34 -19.49 -30.96 -8.06
CA PRO A 34 -19.17 -29.81 -7.22
C PRO A 34 -17.68 -29.82 -6.85
N ALA A 35 -17.03 -28.68 -7.03
CA ALA A 35 -15.63 -28.49 -6.66
C ALA A 35 -15.44 -28.77 -5.15
N PRO A 36 -14.37 -29.47 -4.73
CA PRO A 36 -14.08 -29.66 -3.32
C PRO A 36 -13.82 -28.30 -2.66
N GLN A 37 -14.46 -28.05 -1.51
CA GLN A 37 -14.17 -26.89 -0.68
C GLN A 37 -12.69 -26.91 -0.25
N PRO A 38 -11.94 -25.81 -0.43
CA PRO A 38 -10.58 -25.75 0.06
C PRO A 38 -10.58 -25.82 1.60
N ALA A 39 -9.76 -26.72 2.14
CA ALA A 39 -9.50 -26.77 3.58
C ALA A 39 -8.89 -25.44 4.03
N THR A 40 -9.47 -24.85 5.07
CA THR A 40 -8.93 -23.66 5.74
C THR A 40 -7.62 -24.04 6.43
N VAL A 41 -6.49 -23.61 5.86
CA VAL A 41 -5.17 -23.68 6.50
C VAL A 41 -4.96 -22.37 7.28
N PRO A 42 -4.39 -22.40 8.51
CA PRO A 42 -4.15 -21.20 9.28
C PRO A 42 -3.22 -20.25 8.53
N VAL A 43 -3.61 -18.98 8.44
CA VAL A 43 -2.76 -17.90 7.96
C VAL A 43 -1.63 -17.72 8.98
N GLU A 44 -0.38 -17.83 8.55
CA GLU A 44 0.77 -17.49 9.38
C GLU A 44 0.77 -15.97 9.59
N GLU A 45 0.54 -15.52 10.84
CA GLU A 45 0.51 -14.10 11.18
C GLU A 45 1.89 -13.45 11.00
N ALA A 46 1.99 -12.52 10.04
CA ALA A 46 3.16 -11.69 9.88
C ALA A 46 3.35 -10.79 11.13
N VAL A 47 4.49 -10.96 11.81
CA VAL A 47 4.90 -10.12 12.93
C VAL A 47 5.30 -8.73 12.38
N GLY A 48 4.31 -7.84 12.35
CA GLY A 48 4.42 -6.46 11.87
C GLY A 48 3.14 -6.03 11.16
N SER A 49 2.00 -6.00 11.86
CA SER A 49 0.72 -5.73 11.21
C SER A 49 0.62 -4.27 10.79
N SER A 50 0.85 -4.03 9.49
CA SER A 50 0.28 -2.87 8.81
C SER A 50 -1.20 -2.76 9.21
N ARG A 51 -1.62 -1.57 9.68
CA ARG A 51 -3.02 -1.30 10.04
C ARG A 51 -3.90 -1.01 8.81
N THR A 52 -3.32 -1.14 7.63
CA THR A 52 -4.04 -1.13 6.36
C THR A 52 -4.97 -2.32 6.28
N SER A 53 -6.24 -2.08 5.96
CA SER A 53 -7.28 -3.11 6.03
C SER A 53 -8.46 -2.82 5.12
N VAL A 54 -9.16 -3.89 4.75
CA VAL A 54 -10.51 -3.83 4.21
C VAL A 54 -11.42 -4.55 5.19
N THR A 55 -12.37 -3.83 5.77
CA THR A 55 -13.38 -4.42 6.65
C THR A 55 -14.75 -4.31 6.03
N VAL A 56 -15.60 -5.29 6.34
CA VAL A 56 -17.01 -5.29 5.93
C VAL A 56 -17.83 -5.18 7.20
N ALA A 57 -18.79 -4.25 7.23
CA ALA A 57 -19.63 -4.04 8.41
C ALA A 57 -20.43 -5.31 8.75
N ALA A 58 -20.74 -5.51 10.03
CA ALA A 58 -21.53 -6.65 10.50
C ALA A 58 -22.85 -6.72 9.73
N HIS A 59 -23.12 -7.90 9.16
CA HIS A 59 -24.13 -8.08 8.13
C HIS A 59 -25.54 -8.19 8.70
N ASP A 60 -26.50 -7.49 8.09
CA ASP A 60 -27.89 -7.93 8.09
C ASP A 60 -27.99 -9.22 7.25
N PRO A 61 -28.44 -10.37 7.81
CA PRO A 61 -28.59 -11.62 7.07
C PRO A 61 -29.41 -11.47 5.77
N ALA A 62 -30.31 -10.50 5.70
CA ALA A 62 -31.10 -10.21 4.51
C ALA A 62 -30.22 -9.90 3.28
N VAL A 63 -29.00 -9.38 3.47
CA VAL A 63 -28.08 -9.06 2.37
C VAL A 63 -27.67 -10.32 1.59
N TYR A 64 -27.59 -11.48 2.22
CA TYR A 64 -27.25 -12.74 1.55
C TYR A 64 -28.43 -13.39 0.82
N THR A 65 -29.65 -12.96 1.12
CA THR A 65 -30.86 -13.46 0.45
C THR A 65 -31.22 -12.68 -0.80
N ARG A 66 -30.40 -11.68 -1.19
CA ARG A 66 -30.69 -10.79 -2.33
C ARG A 66 -30.71 -11.48 -3.69
N ALA A 67 -30.12 -12.67 -3.80
CA ALA A 67 -30.28 -13.49 -5.00
C ALA A 67 -31.75 -13.91 -5.25
N ALA A 68 -32.55 -14.01 -4.18
CA ALA A 68 -33.96 -14.44 -4.20
C ALA A 68 -34.98 -13.29 -4.23
N LEU A 69 -34.54 -12.05 -4.50
CA LEU A 69 -35.46 -10.91 -4.66
C LEU A 69 -36.48 -11.19 -5.77
N GLY A 70 -37.65 -10.58 -5.66
CA GLY A 70 -38.70 -10.65 -6.69
C GLY A 70 -38.31 -9.96 -8.01
N PRO A 71 -39.29 -9.54 -8.83
CA PRO A 71 -39.03 -8.83 -10.07
C PRO A 71 -38.16 -7.58 -9.85
N LEU A 72 -37.13 -7.40 -10.68
CA LEU A 72 -36.27 -6.20 -10.65
C LEU A 72 -36.84 -5.11 -11.55
N THR A 73 -36.72 -3.86 -11.11
CA THR A 73 -36.96 -2.69 -11.96
C THR A 73 -35.67 -2.38 -12.71
N VAL A 74 -35.75 -2.25 -14.03
CA VAL A 74 -34.61 -1.98 -14.90
C VAL A 74 -34.90 -0.72 -15.69
N THR A 75 -34.16 0.34 -15.40
CA THR A 75 -34.39 1.67 -15.95
C THR A 75 -33.21 2.09 -16.82
N PRO A 76 -33.40 2.20 -18.15
CA PRO A 76 -32.43 2.83 -19.02
C PRO A 76 -32.31 4.32 -18.66
N VAL A 77 -31.09 4.80 -18.47
CA VAL A 77 -30.79 6.21 -18.19
C VAL A 77 -30.04 6.79 -19.38
N THR A 78 -30.66 7.77 -20.03
CA THR A 78 -30.09 8.50 -21.15
C THR A 78 -28.96 9.41 -20.67
N GLY A 79 -27.85 9.44 -21.40
CA GLY A 79 -26.69 10.26 -21.09
C GLY A 79 -25.49 9.83 -21.95
N THR A 80 -24.35 10.48 -21.75
CA THR A 80 -23.09 10.08 -22.37
C THR A 80 -22.06 9.83 -21.26
N PRO A 81 -21.80 8.55 -20.90
CA PRO A 81 -22.35 7.34 -21.50
C PRO A 81 -23.78 6.99 -21.02
N GLY A 82 -24.49 6.21 -21.84
CA GLY A 82 -25.76 5.61 -21.45
C GLY A 82 -25.58 4.59 -20.32
N ARG A 83 -26.58 4.46 -19.45
CA ARG A 83 -26.54 3.53 -18.32
C ARG A 83 -27.84 2.74 -18.22
N THR A 84 -27.77 1.65 -17.46
CA THR A 84 -28.94 0.90 -17.00
C THR A 84 -28.86 0.78 -15.49
N GLU A 85 -29.85 1.31 -14.80
CA GLU A 85 -29.99 1.25 -13.35
C GLU A 85 -30.95 0.12 -12.98
N VAL A 86 -30.57 -0.68 -11.99
CA VAL A 86 -31.32 -1.86 -11.54
C VAL A 86 -31.69 -1.67 -10.08
N ALA A 87 -32.95 -1.86 -9.76
CA ALA A 87 -33.50 -1.68 -8.41
C ALA A 87 -34.48 -2.80 -8.02
N PHE A 88 -34.71 -2.96 -6.72
CA PHE A 88 -35.81 -3.75 -6.17
C PHE A 88 -36.65 -2.86 -5.26
N GLY A 89 -37.88 -2.55 -5.70
CA GLY A 89 -38.62 -1.42 -5.13
C GLY A 89 -37.81 -0.13 -5.28
N ASP A 90 -37.65 0.61 -4.18
CA ASP A 90 -36.85 1.84 -4.14
C ASP A 90 -35.36 1.58 -3.83
N GLU A 91 -34.94 0.33 -3.63
CA GLU A 91 -33.55 0.01 -3.31
C GLU A 91 -32.69 -0.09 -4.58
N PRO A 92 -31.66 0.77 -4.76
CA PRO A 92 -30.73 0.66 -5.88
C PRO A 92 -29.79 -0.53 -5.68
N LEU A 93 -29.72 -1.43 -6.67
CA LEU A 93 -28.96 -2.67 -6.61
C LEU A 93 -27.72 -2.66 -7.51
N ALA A 94 -27.83 -2.13 -8.73
CA ALA A 94 -26.73 -2.12 -9.68
C ALA A 94 -26.82 -0.95 -10.67
N VAL A 95 -25.65 -0.51 -11.16
CA VAL A 95 -25.52 0.40 -12.28
C VAL A 95 -24.58 -0.22 -13.31
N LEU A 96 -25.08 -0.38 -14.53
CA LEU A 96 -24.33 -0.88 -15.68
C LEU A 96 -24.12 0.29 -16.65
N THR A 97 -22.92 0.42 -17.21
CA THR A 97 -22.60 1.43 -18.22
C THR A 97 -22.50 0.77 -19.59
N HIS A 98 -23.16 1.36 -20.60
CA HIS A 98 -23.15 0.82 -21.95
C HIS A 98 -21.73 0.88 -22.51
N GLY A 99 -21.25 -0.20 -23.10
CA GLY A 99 -19.88 -0.35 -23.61
C GLY A 99 -18.85 -0.76 -22.56
N SER A 100 -19.23 -0.89 -21.28
CA SER A 100 -18.33 -1.25 -20.17
C SER A 100 -18.60 -2.67 -19.65
N ARG A 101 -17.55 -3.36 -19.22
CA ARG A 101 -17.64 -4.63 -18.47
C ARG A 101 -17.95 -4.38 -16.99
N THR A 102 -17.54 -3.25 -16.46
CA THR A 102 -17.62 -2.92 -15.04
C THR A 102 -19.06 -2.66 -14.61
N VAL A 103 -19.47 -3.31 -13.54
CA VAL A 103 -20.77 -3.13 -12.89
C VAL A 103 -20.56 -2.66 -11.46
N LEU A 104 -21.22 -1.55 -11.11
CA LEU A 104 -21.26 -1.03 -9.76
C LEU A 104 -22.48 -1.60 -9.04
N LEU A 105 -22.27 -2.42 -8.02
CA LEU A 105 -23.32 -3.01 -7.19
C LEU A 105 -23.42 -2.28 -5.85
N THR A 106 -24.63 -2.27 -5.28
CA THR A 106 -24.87 -1.91 -3.88
C THR A 106 -24.83 -3.17 -3.02
N GLY A 107 -23.86 -3.25 -2.12
CA GLY A 107 -23.69 -4.38 -1.20
C GLY A 107 -23.60 -3.96 0.26
N PRO A 108 -23.04 -4.83 1.12
CA PRO A 108 -22.63 -4.47 2.47
C PRO A 108 -21.69 -3.26 2.46
N GLU A 109 -21.77 -2.43 3.51
CA GLU A 109 -20.82 -1.35 3.72
C GLU A 109 -19.42 -1.90 4.00
N ARG A 110 -18.42 -1.24 3.41
CA ARG A 110 -17.02 -1.57 3.57
C ARG A 110 -16.22 -0.35 3.94
N THR A 111 -15.21 -0.57 4.78
CA THR A 111 -14.20 0.43 5.11
C THR A 111 -12.87 0.00 4.50
N PHE A 112 -12.31 0.87 3.68
CA PHE A 112 -10.97 0.78 3.12
C PHE A 112 -10.08 1.74 3.88
N ARG A 113 -9.12 1.22 4.64
CA ARG A 113 -8.21 2.02 5.45
C ARG A 113 -6.77 1.75 5.04
N GLU A 114 -6.00 2.79 4.79
CA GLU A 114 -4.54 2.74 4.70
C GLU A 114 -3.92 3.54 5.84
N ASP A 115 -2.88 2.98 6.45
CA ASP A 115 -2.17 3.60 7.57
C ASP A 115 -0.65 3.60 7.32
N LYS A 116 0.11 4.25 8.21
CA LYS A 116 1.56 4.36 8.06
C LYS A 116 2.22 2.98 8.05
N ARG A 117 2.89 2.68 6.93
CA ARG A 117 3.69 1.46 6.81
C ARG A 117 5.00 1.51 7.60
N ALA A 118 5.39 0.35 8.10
CA ALA A 118 6.73 0.07 8.58
C ALA A 118 7.75 0.19 7.44
N PHE A 119 9.01 0.48 7.78
CA PHE A 119 10.08 0.48 6.79
C PHE A 119 11.46 0.36 7.42
N ASP A 120 12.43 0.04 6.56
CA ASP A 120 13.83 -0.08 6.91
C ASP A 120 14.71 0.65 5.90
N ASP A 121 15.29 1.78 6.32
CA ASP A 121 16.23 2.55 5.53
C ASP A 121 17.67 2.23 5.93
N THR A 122 18.36 1.52 5.05
CA THR A 122 19.79 1.16 5.17
C THR A 122 20.70 1.99 4.27
N PHE A 123 20.17 3.05 3.64
CA PHE A 123 20.94 3.99 2.83
C PHE A 123 21.77 3.35 1.71
N ARG A 124 21.31 2.23 1.14
CA ARG A 124 22.00 1.54 0.03
C ARG A 124 21.93 2.28 -1.30
N ARG A 125 21.06 3.28 -1.41
CA ARG A 125 20.88 4.12 -2.59
C ARG A 125 22.04 5.10 -2.75
N THR A 126 22.31 5.49 -3.99
CA THR A 126 23.06 6.71 -4.31
C THR A 126 22.10 7.89 -4.31
N VAL A 127 22.50 9.07 -3.83
CA VAL A 127 21.67 10.29 -3.85
C VAL A 127 22.50 11.44 -4.41
N ALA A 128 21.87 12.38 -5.11
CA ALA A 128 22.53 13.62 -5.49
C ALA A 128 23.00 14.40 -4.24
N PRO A 129 24.07 15.21 -4.33
CA PRO A 129 24.55 16.01 -3.21
C PRO A 129 23.45 16.90 -2.62
N GLY A 130 23.44 17.10 -1.30
CA GLY A 130 22.53 18.05 -0.65
C GLY A 130 21.36 17.48 0.13
N GLY A 131 21.27 16.15 0.28
CA GLY A 131 20.18 15.56 1.04
C GLY A 131 20.26 14.04 1.14
N TRP A 132 19.20 13.45 1.68
CA TRP A 132 19.09 12.01 1.88
C TRP A 132 18.17 11.30 0.88
N GLY A 133 17.58 12.02 -0.07
CA GLY A 133 16.79 11.44 -1.15
C GLY A 133 15.48 10.82 -0.67
N LEU A 134 15.00 9.80 -1.38
CA LEU A 134 13.75 9.13 -1.07
C LEU A 134 13.91 8.08 0.04
N SER A 135 12.89 7.99 0.89
CA SER A 135 12.80 6.95 1.93
C SER A 135 12.18 5.68 1.34
N PRO A 136 12.69 4.48 1.70
CA PRO A 136 12.00 3.23 1.41
C PRO A 136 10.70 3.09 2.20
N GLY A 137 10.40 3.98 3.14
CA GLY A 137 9.10 4.12 3.78
C GLY A 137 8.09 4.95 3.01
N GLY A 138 8.50 5.49 1.85
CA GLY A 138 7.80 6.49 1.07
C GLY A 138 8.04 7.91 1.59
N GLY A 139 7.92 8.90 0.70
CA GLY A 139 8.26 10.30 0.98
C GLY A 139 9.74 10.60 0.79
N ALA A 140 10.08 11.89 0.82
CA ALA A 140 11.46 12.37 0.72
C ALA A 140 11.98 12.76 2.10
N TRP A 141 13.28 12.54 2.32
CA TRP A 141 13.99 13.12 3.45
C TRP A 141 14.22 14.62 3.21
N ASP A 142 13.83 15.44 4.19
CA ASP A 142 14.06 16.88 4.26
C ASP A 142 15.21 17.19 5.20
N THR A 143 15.99 18.22 4.88
CA THR A 143 17.11 18.67 5.70
C THR A 143 16.88 20.08 6.19
N ALA A 144 17.35 20.41 7.39
CA ALA A 144 17.18 21.73 7.97
C ALA A 144 18.35 22.16 8.87
N ASN A 145 18.57 23.48 8.93
CA ASN A 145 19.61 24.16 9.70
C ASN A 145 21.05 23.88 9.25
N GLY A 146 21.30 23.68 7.96
CA GLY A 146 22.64 23.49 7.38
C GLY A 146 22.72 23.89 5.92
N THR A 147 23.88 23.70 5.32
CA THR A 147 24.09 23.82 3.87
C THR A 147 23.92 22.46 3.18
N THR A 148 23.84 22.43 1.85
CA THR A 148 23.78 21.17 1.09
C THR A 148 25.01 20.28 1.35
N ALA A 149 26.19 20.87 1.56
CA ALA A 149 27.40 20.11 1.89
C ALA A 149 27.33 19.39 3.24
N ASP A 150 26.38 19.77 4.11
CA ASP A 150 26.22 19.15 5.43
C ASP A 150 25.49 17.80 5.37
N TYR A 151 24.90 17.43 4.22
CA TYR A 151 24.06 16.24 4.07
C TYR A 151 24.44 15.42 2.85
N GLU A 152 24.67 14.14 3.09
CA GLU A 152 25.14 13.21 2.07
C GLU A 152 24.58 11.81 2.35
N VAL A 153 24.46 11.00 1.29
CA VAL A 153 24.27 9.56 1.42
C VAL A 153 25.41 8.86 0.70
N THR A 154 26.09 7.99 1.43
CA THR A 154 27.02 7.01 0.87
C THR A 154 26.39 5.62 1.02
N PRO A 155 26.68 4.65 0.15
CA PRO A 155 26.08 3.32 0.26
C PRO A 155 26.27 2.70 1.65
N GLY A 156 25.19 2.60 2.41
CA GLY A 156 25.19 2.07 3.78
C GLY A 156 25.20 3.14 4.90
N ALA A 157 25.23 4.44 4.59
CA ALA A 157 25.16 5.49 5.59
C ALA A 157 24.54 6.81 5.08
N GLY A 158 23.57 7.34 5.82
CA GLY A 158 23.18 8.74 5.78
C GLY A 158 24.12 9.57 6.65
N ILE A 159 24.72 10.61 6.08
CA ILE A 159 25.75 11.44 6.71
C ILE A 159 25.18 12.81 7.05
N VAL A 160 25.49 13.29 8.25
CA VAL A 160 25.27 14.67 8.70
C VAL A 160 26.58 15.26 9.19
N ARG A 161 27.05 16.33 8.56
CA ARG A 161 28.27 17.06 8.95
C ARG A 161 27.91 18.28 9.78
N ILE A 162 28.65 18.48 10.86
CA ILE A 162 28.56 19.64 11.74
C ILE A 162 29.88 20.38 11.62
N PRO A 163 29.90 21.59 11.02
CA PRO A 163 31.11 22.40 10.95
C PRO A 163 31.67 22.71 12.34
N ALA A 164 32.99 22.95 12.41
CA ALA A 164 33.64 23.36 13.64
C ALA A 164 33.00 24.63 14.20
N THR A 165 32.95 24.75 15.52
CA THR A 165 32.38 25.90 16.25
C THR A 165 30.90 26.21 15.98
N SER A 166 30.17 25.30 15.31
CA SER A 166 28.75 25.45 15.03
C SER A 166 27.92 25.25 16.31
N SER A 167 27.06 26.23 16.64
CA SER A 167 26.07 26.11 17.72
C SER A 167 24.70 25.63 17.25
N VAL A 168 24.54 25.35 15.95
CA VAL A 168 23.26 25.04 15.33
C VAL A 168 23.17 23.54 15.02
N SER A 169 22.13 22.87 15.52
CA SER A 169 21.90 21.46 15.21
C SER A 169 21.43 21.24 13.78
N ARG A 170 21.88 20.17 13.15
CA ARG A 170 21.45 19.70 11.83
C ARG A 170 20.33 18.68 11.96
N HIS A 171 19.35 18.75 11.06
CA HIS A 171 18.22 17.82 11.02
C HIS A 171 18.09 17.14 9.67
N ALA A 172 17.68 15.87 9.68
CA ALA A 172 17.22 15.11 8.52
C ALA A 172 15.93 14.37 8.91
N THR A 173 14.80 14.73 8.29
CA THR A 173 13.45 14.28 8.71
C THR A 173 12.64 13.77 7.52
N LEU A 174 11.81 12.74 7.73
CA LEU A 174 10.94 12.23 6.68
C LEU A 174 9.75 13.19 6.49
N LYS A 175 9.47 13.64 5.26
CA LYS A 175 8.29 14.46 4.95
C LYS A 175 7.00 13.66 5.10
N ASP A 176 6.54 13.56 6.34
CA ASP A 176 5.31 12.92 6.78
C ASP A 176 4.81 13.61 8.05
N GLU A 177 3.89 14.57 7.89
CA GLU A 177 3.41 15.41 8.99
C GLU A 177 2.40 14.71 9.90
N GLN A 178 1.95 13.51 9.54
CA GLN A 178 0.81 12.87 10.19
C GLN A 178 1.24 11.78 11.17
N VAL A 179 2.54 11.47 11.31
CA VAL A 179 2.99 10.38 12.19
C VAL A 179 2.61 10.69 13.65
N ALA A 180 1.70 9.88 14.18
CA ALA A 180 1.21 9.97 15.55
C ALA A 180 1.96 8.96 16.42
N ASP A 181 1.46 7.75 16.57
CA ASP A 181 2.14 6.70 17.33
C ASP A 181 3.24 6.07 16.50
N LEU A 182 4.31 5.62 17.15
CA LEU A 182 5.43 4.96 16.48
C LEU A 182 6.26 4.09 17.41
N ASP A 183 6.87 3.08 16.83
CA ASP A 183 8.01 2.37 17.37
C ASP A 183 9.13 2.43 16.34
N ALA A 184 10.22 3.12 16.67
CA ALA A 184 11.29 3.41 15.73
C ALA A 184 12.67 3.26 16.36
N VAL A 185 13.63 2.86 15.52
CA VAL A 185 15.03 2.67 15.90
C VAL A 185 15.93 3.39 14.90
N ILE A 186 16.89 4.17 15.39
CA ILE A 186 18.01 4.64 14.57
C ILE A 186 19.32 4.02 15.07
N THR A 187 20.24 3.77 14.14
CA THR A 187 21.59 3.28 14.43
C THR A 187 22.62 4.20 13.79
N GLY A 188 23.59 4.67 14.57
CA GLY A 188 24.66 5.52 14.05
C GLY A 188 25.82 5.73 15.00
N HIS A 189 26.84 6.43 14.51
CA HIS A 189 28.04 6.82 15.26
C HIS A 189 28.61 8.14 14.75
N PHE A 190 29.37 8.83 15.60
CA PHE A 190 30.26 9.89 15.13
C PHE A 190 31.54 9.27 14.59
N ALA A 191 32.03 9.76 13.45
CA ALA A 191 33.31 9.34 12.89
C ALA A 191 34.50 9.77 13.77
N GLN A 192 34.32 10.82 14.57
CA GLN A 192 35.30 11.33 15.52
C GLN A 192 34.80 11.16 16.96
N ASP A 193 35.62 10.56 17.81
CA ASP A 193 35.35 10.55 19.25
C ASP A 193 35.43 11.97 19.82
N PRO A 194 34.53 12.34 20.73
CA PRO A 194 34.61 13.63 21.43
C PRO A 194 35.72 13.55 22.47
N SER A 195 36.95 13.92 22.10
CA SER A 195 38.02 14.20 23.09
C SER A 195 38.13 15.68 23.42
N ASP A 196 37.62 16.54 22.52
CA ASP A 196 37.66 17.99 22.57
C ASP A 196 36.43 18.59 23.26
N ALA A 197 35.22 18.19 22.85
CA ALA A 197 33.98 18.71 23.40
C ALA A 197 32.80 17.75 23.18
N ALA A 198 31.71 17.96 23.91
CA ALA A 198 30.56 17.07 23.87
C ALA A 198 29.85 17.08 22.50
N ARG A 199 29.36 15.91 22.08
CA ARG A 199 28.57 15.73 20.86
C ARG A 199 27.28 14.96 21.15
N SER A 200 26.27 15.10 20.30
CA SER A 200 25.01 14.38 20.47
C SER A 200 24.28 14.12 19.16
N PHE A 201 23.58 13.00 19.11
CA PHE A 201 22.58 12.77 18.08
C PHE A 201 21.29 12.24 18.69
N ALA A 202 20.18 12.36 17.98
CA ALA A 202 18.87 12.00 18.50
C ALA A 202 17.95 11.43 17.43
N LEU A 203 17.06 10.54 17.87
CA LEU A 203 15.83 10.20 17.16
C LEU A 203 14.81 11.28 17.48
N THR A 204 14.38 12.03 16.47
CA THR A 204 13.35 13.08 16.61
C THR A 204 11.99 12.57 16.16
N PHE A 205 10.92 12.96 16.85
CA PHE A 205 9.55 12.59 16.53
C PHE A 205 8.57 13.69 16.94
N GLY A 206 7.36 13.68 16.38
CA GLY A 206 6.43 14.81 16.55
C GLY A 206 7.06 16.12 16.07
N TYR A 207 7.93 16.03 15.07
CA TYR A 207 8.70 17.16 14.57
C TYR A 207 7.81 18.03 13.68
N THR A 208 7.58 19.27 14.10
CA THR A 208 6.91 20.32 13.31
C THR A 208 7.93 21.34 12.79
N GLY A 209 9.12 21.38 13.39
CA GLY A 209 10.24 22.17 12.91
C GLY A 209 11.52 22.01 13.74
N PRO A 210 12.63 22.67 13.34
CA PRO A 210 13.91 22.56 14.03
C PRO A 210 13.87 23.03 15.49
N THR A 211 12.85 23.79 15.86
CA THR A 211 12.66 24.40 17.18
C THR A 211 11.49 23.82 17.97
N ASP A 212 10.69 22.91 17.39
CA ASP A 212 9.57 22.23 18.08
C ASP A 212 9.52 20.77 17.65
N HIS A 213 10.01 19.91 18.54
CA HIS A 213 10.07 18.47 18.36
C HIS A 213 10.37 17.76 19.68
N PHE A 214 9.98 16.50 19.77
CA PHE A 214 10.44 15.60 20.81
C PHE A 214 11.68 14.86 20.33
N ARG A 215 12.55 14.48 21.26
CA ARG A 215 13.76 13.72 20.94
C ARG A 215 14.22 12.80 22.05
N ALA A 216 14.62 11.60 21.66
CA ALA A 216 15.49 10.75 22.46
C ALA A 216 16.92 10.98 22.00
N ARG A 217 17.73 11.64 22.84
CA ARG A 217 19.06 12.14 22.50
C ARG A 217 20.12 11.36 23.26
N LEU A 218 21.11 10.84 22.54
CA LEU A 218 22.36 10.36 23.13
C LEU A 218 23.37 11.51 23.17
N SER A 219 23.89 11.80 24.35
CA SER A 219 25.02 12.71 24.55
C SER A 219 26.29 11.92 24.83
N PHE A 220 27.37 12.32 24.17
CA PHE A 220 28.72 11.79 24.32
C PHE A 220 29.58 12.90 24.93
N ALA A 221 29.98 12.73 26.18
CA ALA A 221 30.85 13.67 26.87
C ALA A 221 32.31 13.53 26.41
N ALA A 222 33.12 14.56 26.61
CA ALA A 222 34.56 14.53 26.29
C ALA A 222 35.33 13.40 27.02
N GLY A 223 34.84 12.99 28.19
CA GLY A 223 35.38 11.86 28.97
C GLY A 223 34.84 10.48 28.57
N GLY A 224 34.06 10.37 27.49
CA GLY A 224 33.53 9.11 26.96
C GLY A 224 32.21 8.62 27.58
N ALA A 225 31.70 9.28 28.62
CA ALA A 225 30.40 8.93 29.20
C ALA A 225 29.26 9.14 28.18
N VAL A 226 28.33 8.18 28.13
CA VAL A 226 27.16 8.18 27.24
C VAL A 226 25.89 8.24 28.07
N THR A 227 25.04 9.22 27.80
CA THR A 227 23.80 9.48 28.55
C THR A 227 22.63 9.62 27.58
N LEU A 228 21.51 8.98 27.92
CA LEU A 228 20.25 9.09 27.21
C LEU A 228 19.37 10.16 27.85
N HIS A 229 18.92 11.10 27.03
CA HIS A 229 18.00 12.16 27.41
C HIS A 229 16.69 12.00 26.67
N LEU A 230 15.58 12.29 27.32
CA LEU A 230 14.26 12.40 26.69
C LEU A 230 13.74 13.81 26.92
N GLU A 231 13.56 14.53 25.82
CA GLU A 231 13.45 15.99 25.82
C GLU A 231 12.41 16.47 24.82
N ARG A 232 11.89 17.68 25.06
CA ARG A 232 11.12 18.47 24.10
C ARG A 232 11.85 19.78 23.81
N ALA A 233 12.19 20.02 22.55
CA ALA A 233 12.58 21.35 22.10
C ALA A 233 11.32 22.20 21.94
N VAL A 234 11.32 23.41 22.48
CA VAL A 234 10.20 24.37 22.38
C VAL A 234 10.60 25.69 21.71
N SER A 235 11.91 25.94 21.59
CA SER A 235 12.46 27.02 20.75
C SER A 235 13.89 26.67 20.31
N ALA A 236 14.56 27.59 19.61
CA ALA A 236 15.97 27.44 19.24
C ALA A 236 16.91 27.35 20.47
N THR A 237 16.50 27.89 21.61
CA THR A 237 17.33 28.01 22.82
C THR A 237 16.71 27.35 24.05
N SER A 238 15.46 26.91 23.98
CA SER A 238 14.75 26.30 25.11
C SER A 238 14.43 24.84 24.84
N VAL A 239 14.89 23.99 25.76
CA VAL A 239 14.66 22.55 25.78
C VAL A 239 14.17 22.16 27.17
N THR A 240 13.06 21.44 27.22
CA THR A 240 12.50 20.88 28.45
C THR A 240 12.96 19.43 28.58
N GLN A 241 13.64 19.11 29.67
CA GLN A 241 13.92 17.74 30.06
C GLN A 241 12.63 17.09 30.58
N LEU A 242 12.19 15.98 29.98
CA LEU A 242 10.93 15.34 30.36
C LEU A 242 11.08 14.39 31.56
N VAL A 243 12.29 13.85 31.74
CA VAL A 243 12.65 12.85 32.75
C VAL A 243 14.13 12.96 33.10
N THR A 244 14.55 12.46 34.26
CA THR A 244 15.97 12.40 34.61
C THR A 244 16.78 11.66 33.53
N PRO A 245 17.88 12.24 33.02
CA PRO A 245 18.74 11.57 32.06
C PRO A 245 19.27 10.22 32.60
N ALA A 246 19.22 9.18 31.77
CA ALA A 246 19.64 7.84 32.13
C ALA A 246 21.09 7.57 31.68
N PRO A 247 22.00 7.11 32.57
CA PRO A 247 23.32 6.67 32.14
C PRO A 247 23.20 5.42 31.26
N VAL A 248 23.91 5.41 30.13
CA VAL A 248 23.90 4.27 29.19
C VAL A 248 25.22 3.52 29.26
N ALA A 249 26.34 4.24 29.26
CA ALA A 249 27.67 3.65 29.42
C ALA A 249 28.65 4.67 30.01
N THR A 250 29.70 4.17 30.65
CA THR A 250 30.79 4.98 31.20
C THR A 250 31.90 5.27 30.18
N GLY A 251 31.85 4.64 29.01
CA GLY A 251 32.81 4.85 27.94
C GLY A 251 32.20 4.68 26.54
N ASN A 252 32.83 5.31 25.56
CA ASN A 252 32.51 5.23 24.14
C ASN A 252 33.78 4.82 23.38
N PRO A 253 34.00 3.51 23.18
CA PRO A 253 35.13 3.05 22.37
C PRO A 253 35.07 3.63 20.95
N ALA A 254 36.22 3.95 20.38
CA ALA A 254 36.33 4.52 19.04
C ALA A 254 35.56 3.70 18.00
N GLY A 255 34.76 4.39 17.18
CA GLY A 255 33.98 3.77 16.10
C GLY A 255 32.76 2.96 16.57
N SER A 256 32.41 2.98 17.86
CA SER A 256 31.22 2.28 18.37
C SER A 256 29.94 2.85 17.75
N SER A 257 29.13 1.97 17.18
CA SER A 257 27.77 2.32 16.76
C SER A 257 26.77 2.18 17.90
N TRP A 258 25.80 3.08 17.93
CA TRP A 258 24.80 3.19 18.98
C TRP A 258 23.40 3.18 18.39
N CYS A 259 22.51 2.47 19.07
CA CYS A 259 21.10 2.41 18.76
C CYS A 259 20.32 3.33 19.71
N ILE A 260 19.31 4.03 19.17
CA ILE A 260 18.28 4.72 19.94
C ILE A 260 16.94 4.18 19.48
N ARG A 261 16.14 3.65 20.42
CA ARG A 261 14.76 3.24 20.16
C ARG A 261 13.79 4.11 20.92
N VAL A 262 12.72 4.53 20.26
CA VAL A 262 11.58 5.22 20.84
C VAL A 262 10.32 4.44 20.57
N ASN A 263 9.53 4.19 21.61
CA ASN A 263 8.12 3.80 21.48
C ASN A 263 7.25 4.95 22.00
N ARG A 264 6.37 5.45 21.16
CA ARG A 264 5.37 6.45 21.49
C ARG A 264 4.00 5.86 21.20
N THR A 265 3.15 5.81 22.23
CA THR A 265 1.76 5.36 22.13
C THR A 265 0.87 6.28 22.95
N GLY A 266 0.01 7.06 22.28
CA GLY A 266 -0.80 8.08 22.92
C GLY A 266 0.07 9.13 23.63
N GLY A 267 -0.18 9.32 24.93
CA GLY A 267 0.62 10.22 25.80
C GLY A 267 1.87 9.58 26.41
N ARG A 268 2.11 8.29 26.18
CA ARG A 268 3.25 7.57 26.75
C ARG A 268 4.42 7.54 25.78
N ILE A 269 5.59 7.93 26.24
CA ILE A 269 6.84 7.91 25.48
C ILE A 269 7.88 7.11 26.27
N GLN A 270 8.47 6.12 25.62
CA GLN A 270 9.53 5.29 26.17
C GLN A 270 10.75 5.36 25.27
N ALA A 271 11.94 5.40 25.87
CA ALA A 271 13.17 5.36 25.10
C ALA A 271 14.22 4.46 25.75
N ARG A 272 15.07 3.88 24.90
CA ARG A 272 16.26 3.14 25.31
C ARG A 272 17.36 3.29 24.28
N ALA A 273 18.59 3.10 24.73
CA ALA A 273 19.77 3.11 23.91
C ALA A 273 20.76 2.03 24.35
N TRP A 274 21.52 1.53 23.38
CA TRP A 274 22.54 0.50 23.60
C TRP A 274 23.59 0.58 22.49
N ARG A 275 24.75 -0.02 22.72
CA ARG A 275 25.74 -0.20 21.64
C ARG A 275 25.24 -1.27 20.67
N ALA A 276 25.40 -1.03 19.38
CA ALA A 276 24.87 -1.88 18.32
C ALA A 276 25.50 -3.29 18.28
N ASP A 277 26.67 -3.48 18.90
CA ASP A 277 27.32 -4.78 19.04
C ASP A 277 26.84 -5.58 20.27
N LEU A 278 25.95 -5.01 21.08
CA LEU A 278 25.31 -5.65 22.21
C LEU A 278 23.85 -5.99 21.89
N THR A 279 23.30 -6.98 22.59
CA THR A 279 21.89 -7.32 22.50
C THR A 279 21.01 -6.17 23.02
N GLU A 280 19.91 -5.89 22.32
CA GLU A 280 18.89 -4.95 22.79
C GLU A 280 18.30 -5.43 24.12
N GLY A 281 18.48 -4.64 25.19
CA GLY A 281 17.91 -4.95 26.51
C GLY A 281 16.38 -4.88 26.49
N SER A 282 15.70 -5.72 27.28
CA SER A 282 14.23 -5.78 27.32
C SER A 282 13.58 -4.59 28.04
N ALA A 283 14.27 -3.98 29.01
CA ALA A 283 13.74 -2.86 29.78
C ALA A 283 13.85 -1.52 29.02
N TRP A 284 12.86 -0.65 29.23
CA TRP A 284 12.93 0.76 28.84
C TRP A 284 13.74 1.54 29.87
N GLN A 285 14.75 2.30 29.44
CA GLN A 285 15.62 3.07 30.34
C GLN A 285 14.93 4.35 30.83
N THR A 286 14.03 4.91 30.02
CA THR A 286 13.22 6.05 30.39
C THR A 286 11.78 5.85 29.92
N THR A 287 10.84 6.38 30.69
CA THR A 287 9.41 6.43 30.39
C THR A 287 8.86 7.74 30.93
N VAL A 288 8.05 8.41 30.14
CA VAL A 288 7.21 9.53 30.56
C VAL A 288 5.79 9.30 30.07
N ASP A 289 4.82 9.62 30.91
CA ASP A 289 3.40 9.53 30.61
C ASP A 289 2.81 10.94 30.48
N ASP A 290 1.57 11.04 30.00
CA ASP A 290 0.82 12.30 29.86
C ASP A 290 1.53 13.39 29.04
N GLN A 291 2.33 12.97 28.06
CA GLN A 291 2.97 13.85 27.06
C GLN A 291 2.40 13.53 25.68
N PRO A 292 1.19 13.98 25.31
CA PRO A 292 0.63 13.74 23.98
C PRO A 292 1.38 14.61 22.96
N PRO A 293 2.35 14.08 22.20
CA PRO A 293 3.08 14.90 21.25
C PRO A 293 2.13 15.28 20.12
N ALA A 294 2.38 16.39 19.43
CA ALA A 294 1.70 16.62 18.16
C ALA A 294 2.03 15.46 17.18
N PRO A 295 1.14 15.12 16.25
CA PRO A 295 1.55 14.42 15.04
C PRO A 295 2.66 15.21 14.34
N GLY A 296 3.63 14.54 13.75
CA GLY A 296 4.72 15.22 13.06
C GLY A 296 5.82 14.28 12.62
N ARG A 297 6.78 14.82 11.89
CA ARG A 297 7.82 14.04 11.22
C ARG A 297 8.66 13.22 12.19
N ILE A 298 9.25 12.15 11.66
CA ILE A 298 10.31 11.39 12.32
C ILE A 298 11.65 11.68 11.64
N GLY A 299 12.75 11.68 12.39
CA GLY A 299 14.06 11.90 11.81
C GLY A 299 15.23 11.79 12.76
N VAL A 300 16.32 12.42 12.33
CA VAL A 300 17.60 12.46 13.03
C VAL A 300 17.99 13.91 13.26
N ARG A 301 18.47 14.18 14.47
CA ARG A 301 19.18 15.42 14.81
C ARG A 301 20.64 15.10 15.10
N ALA A 302 21.56 15.94 14.63
CA ALA A 302 22.97 15.95 15.01
C ALA A 302 23.36 17.32 15.60
N ALA A 303 24.15 17.34 16.67
CA ALA A 303 24.70 18.56 17.25
C ALA A 303 26.04 18.33 17.96
N ALA A 304 26.86 19.37 18.00
CA ALA A 304 28.10 19.43 18.75
C ALA A 304 28.11 20.71 19.60
N ASP A 305 28.91 20.72 20.67
CA ASP A 305 29.17 21.93 21.43
C ASP A 305 29.84 23.00 20.55
N SER A 306 29.61 24.29 20.84
CA SER A 306 30.22 25.41 20.11
C SER A 306 31.75 25.46 20.20
N THR A 307 32.36 24.70 21.11
CA THR A 307 33.82 24.57 21.22
C THR A 307 34.37 23.36 20.47
N ALA A 308 33.50 22.52 19.90
CA ALA A 308 33.89 21.31 19.20
C ALA A 308 34.52 21.60 17.84
N LEU A 309 35.50 20.79 17.48
CA LEU A 309 35.96 20.59 16.12
C LEU A 309 34.84 19.97 15.26
N ALA A 310 35.04 20.05 13.94
CA ALA A 310 34.09 19.51 12.98
C ALA A 310 33.79 18.03 13.25
N ALA A 311 32.52 17.66 13.14
CA ALA A 311 32.03 16.33 13.44
C ALA A 311 31.21 15.76 12.29
N GLU A 312 31.32 14.46 12.07
CA GLU A 312 30.52 13.73 11.08
C GLU A 312 29.71 12.65 11.79
N LEU A 313 28.38 12.75 11.75
CA LEU A 313 27.46 11.70 12.19
C LEU A 313 27.14 10.80 10.99
N ARG A 314 27.33 9.48 11.18
CA ARG A 314 26.94 8.44 10.22
C ARG A 314 25.77 7.64 10.78
N ILE A 315 24.62 7.68 10.10
CA ILE A 315 23.44 6.86 10.39
C ILE A 315 23.43 5.68 9.42
N SER A 316 23.65 4.48 9.93
CA SER A 316 23.67 3.25 9.12
C SER A 316 22.28 2.68 8.89
N ARG A 317 21.32 2.97 9.77
CA ARG A 317 19.96 2.42 9.68
C ARG A 317 18.92 3.30 10.35
N ILE A 318 17.75 3.43 9.74
CA ILE A 318 16.52 3.94 10.35
C ILE A 318 15.41 2.93 10.13
N ARG A 319 14.78 2.47 11.21
CA ARG A 319 13.66 1.52 11.17
C ARG A 319 12.43 2.15 11.78
N ILE A 320 11.30 2.05 11.08
CA ILE A 320 9.97 2.19 11.66
C ILE A 320 9.40 0.79 11.76
N LEU A 321 9.31 0.27 12.98
CA LEU A 321 8.78 -1.06 13.25
C LEU A 321 7.26 -1.05 13.16
N THR A 322 6.64 -0.04 13.77
CA THR A 322 5.20 0.25 13.64
C THR A 322 5.00 1.76 13.68
N ALA A 323 3.94 2.25 13.05
CA ALA A 323 3.50 3.64 13.18
C ALA A 323 2.02 3.79 12.84
N THR A 324 1.44 4.93 13.21
CA THR A 324 0.12 5.36 12.76
C THR A 324 0.16 6.78 12.23
N TRP A 325 -0.77 7.08 11.34
CA TRP A 325 -1.16 8.46 11.07
C TRP A 325 -2.24 8.93 12.03
N ALA A 326 -2.18 10.21 12.40
CA ALA A 326 -3.23 10.86 13.19
C ALA A 326 -4.57 10.83 12.46
N VAL A 327 -4.54 10.99 11.13
CA VAL A 327 -5.70 10.86 10.25
C VAL A 327 -5.35 9.85 9.16
N PRO A 328 -5.61 8.54 9.37
CA PRO A 328 -5.39 7.53 8.34
C PRO A 328 -6.37 7.72 7.19
N VAL A 329 -5.94 7.38 5.97
CA VAL A 329 -6.84 7.43 4.82
C VAL A 329 -7.91 6.38 4.98
N THR A 330 -9.17 6.83 5.01
CA THR A 330 -10.33 5.98 5.26
C THR A 330 -11.43 6.31 4.26
N VAL A 331 -11.86 5.33 3.48
CA VAL A 331 -13.00 5.41 2.55
C VAL A 331 -14.06 4.41 2.97
N VAL A 332 -15.29 4.88 3.17
CA VAL A 332 -16.42 4.05 3.62
C VAL A 332 -17.55 4.15 2.61
N HIS A 333 -17.98 3.03 2.05
CA HIS A 333 -19.10 2.99 1.11
C HIS A 333 -19.69 1.59 0.93
N ARG A 334 -20.84 1.53 0.25
CA ARG A 334 -21.54 0.30 -0.12
C ARG A 334 -21.33 -0.13 -1.57
N SER A 335 -20.45 0.55 -2.30
CA SER A 335 -20.12 0.24 -3.69
C SER A 335 -19.27 -1.02 -3.81
N TRP A 336 -19.63 -1.93 -4.73
CA TRP A 336 -18.86 -3.13 -5.11
C TRP A 336 -18.66 -3.15 -6.63
N VAL A 337 -17.44 -3.44 -7.09
CA VAL A 337 -17.02 -3.28 -8.48
C VAL A 337 -16.73 -4.65 -9.08
N ARG A 338 -17.65 -5.14 -9.92
CA ARG A 338 -17.54 -6.44 -10.62
C ARG A 338 -17.33 -6.24 -12.11
N VAL A 339 -16.90 -7.29 -12.80
CA VAL A 339 -16.60 -7.26 -14.23
C VAL A 339 -17.41 -8.35 -14.93
N LEU A 340 -18.15 -7.95 -15.97
CA LEU A 340 -18.87 -8.85 -16.86
C LEU A 340 -17.91 -9.54 -17.83
N PRO A 341 -18.23 -10.78 -18.27
CA PRO A 341 -17.47 -11.50 -19.28
C PRO A 341 -17.41 -10.79 -20.64
N GLU A 342 -18.33 -9.90 -20.94
CA GLU A 342 -18.33 -9.04 -22.14
C GLU A 342 -18.85 -7.63 -21.81
N PRO A 343 -18.49 -6.60 -22.60
CA PRO A 343 -19.04 -5.26 -22.41
C PRO A 343 -20.57 -5.24 -22.49
N PHE A 344 -21.21 -4.52 -21.58
CA PHE A 344 -22.65 -4.43 -21.54
C PHE A 344 -23.17 -3.61 -22.73
N THR A 345 -23.99 -4.22 -23.58
CA THR A 345 -24.48 -3.59 -24.83
C THR A 345 -25.67 -2.63 -24.61
N GLY A 346 -26.12 -2.44 -23.37
CA GLY A 346 -27.35 -1.71 -23.05
C GLY A 346 -28.60 -2.58 -23.05
N THR A 347 -28.51 -3.84 -23.46
CA THR A 347 -29.64 -4.78 -23.48
C THR A 347 -29.70 -5.63 -22.22
N TRP A 348 -30.77 -5.50 -21.45
CA TRP A 348 -31.04 -6.37 -20.29
C TRP A 348 -31.53 -7.75 -20.75
N THR A 349 -30.71 -8.78 -20.54
CA THR A 349 -31.04 -10.18 -20.90
C THR A 349 -31.17 -11.04 -19.66
N ALA A 350 -31.81 -12.21 -19.79
CA ALA A 350 -31.92 -13.18 -18.70
C ALA A 350 -30.53 -13.61 -18.15
N GLY A 351 -29.52 -13.72 -19.02
CA GLY A 351 -28.16 -14.05 -18.61
C GLY A 351 -27.50 -12.93 -17.80
N VAL A 352 -27.69 -11.67 -18.21
CA VAL A 352 -27.20 -10.52 -17.43
C VAL A 352 -27.92 -10.46 -16.07
N GLU A 353 -29.23 -10.63 -16.04
CA GLU A 353 -29.98 -10.67 -14.78
C GLU A 353 -29.49 -11.77 -13.84
N GLN A 354 -29.31 -12.99 -14.36
CA GLN A 354 -28.77 -14.11 -13.59
C GLN A 354 -27.39 -13.79 -13.00
N GLN A 355 -26.51 -13.18 -13.81
CA GLN A 355 -25.18 -12.75 -13.37
C GLN A 355 -25.24 -11.72 -12.25
N ILE A 356 -26.08 -10.68 -12.40
CA ILE A 356 -26.25 -9.64 -11.38
C ILE A 356 -26.79 -10.25 -10.09
N ARG A 357 -27.84 -11.08 -10.16
CA ARG A 357 -28.40 -11.77 -8.99
C ARG A 357 -27.38 -12.64 -8.26
N GLY A 358 -26.51 -13.33 -9.00
CA GLY A 358 -25.43 -14.13 -8.41
C GLY A 358 -24.38 -13.30 -7.67
N TRP A 359 -24.23 -12.01 -8.02
CA TRP A 359 -23.34 -11.10 -7.31
C TRP A 359 -24.00 -10.36 -6.16
N LEU A 360 -25.32 -10.13 -6.20
CA LEU A 360 -26.05 -9.46 -5.13
C LEU A 360 -25.92 -10.26 -3.82
N GLY A 361 -25.30 -9.65 -2.81
CA GLY A 361 -25.05 -10.27 -1.51
C GLY A 361 -23.75 -11.10 -1.43
N SER A 362 -23.02 -11.28 -2.53
CA SER A 362 -21.74 -11.97 -2.53
C SER A 362 -20.63 -11.12 -1.94
N THR A 363 -19.91 -11.67 -0.95
CA THR A 363 -18.72 -11.06 -0.33
C THR A 363 -17.41 -11.49 -1.00
N ALA A 364 -17.47 -12.19 -2.14
CA ALA A 364 -16.27 -12.54 -2.90
C ALA A 364 -15.42 -11.28 -3.21
N PRO A 365 -14.09 -11.33 -3.28
CA PRO A 365 -13.28 -10.15 -3.58
C PRO A 365 -13.67 -9.50 -4.92
N ASP A 366 -13.83 -8.18 -4.92
CA ASP A 366 -14.14 -7.35 -6.09
C ASP A 366 -12.90 -6.50 -6.47
N ALA A 367 -12.99 -5.59 -7.45
CA ALA A 367 -11.81 -4.84 -7.93
C ALA A 367 -11.08 -4.09 -6.80
N LEU A 368 -11.81 -3.47 -5.88
CA LEU A 368 -11.21 -2.72 -4.78
C LEU A 368 -10.60 -3.65 -3.71
N ALA A 369 -11.28 -4.76 -3.40
CA ALA A 369 -10.74 -5.75 -2.48
C ALA A 369 -9.42 -6.33 -3.02
N TYR A 370 -9.37 -6.72 -4.28
CA TYR A 370 -8.13 -7.16 -4.93
C TYR A 370 -7.08 -6.05 -4.95
N GLY A 371 -7.45 -4.80 -5.24
CA GLY A 371 -6.54 -3.67 -5.20
C GLY A 371 -5.83 -3.54 -3.85
N PHE A 372 -6.55 -3.70 -2.75
CA PHE A 372 -5.99 -3.63 -1.39
C PHE A 372 -5.11 -4.83 -1.01
N GLN A 373 -5.18 -5.96 -1.71
CA GLN A 373 -4.34 -7.14 -1.44
C GLN A 373 -2.87 -6.98 -1.89
N PHE A 374 -2.50 -5.82 -2.43
CA PHE A 374 -1.13 -5.50 -2.84
C PHE A 374 -0.55 -4.30 -2.07
N LEU A 375 -1.31 -3.70 -1.15
CA LEU A 375 -0.83 -2.61 -0.30
C LEU A 375 0.18 -3.12 0.75
N PRO A 376 0.93 -2.21 1.39
CA PRO A 376 1.92 -2.58 2.40
C PRO A 376 1.36 -3.43 3.54
N GLY A 377 2.06 -4.53 3.84
CA GLY A 377 1.66 -5.54 4.84
C GLY A 377 0.55 -6.49 4.41
N ALA A 378 0.09 -6.45 3.16
CA ALA A 378 -0.88 -7.43 2.66
C ALA A 378 -0.26 -8.85 2.67
N PRO A 379 -0.99 -9.85 3.19
CA PRO A 379 -0.46 -11.20 3.34
C PRO A 379 -0.22 -11.85 1.99
N ARG A 380 0.91 -12.57 1.88
CA ARG A 380 1.23 -13.32 0.67
C ARG A 380 0.32 -14.54 0.53
N VAL A 381 -0.30 -14.70 -0.64
CA VAL A 381 -1.08 -15.89 -1.01
C VAL A 381 -0.48 -16.49 -2.27
N THR A 382 -0.25 -17.80 -2.26
CA THR A 382 0.20 -18.55 -3.44
C THR A 382 -0.95 -19.30 -4.09
N SER A 383 -0.89 -19.44 -5.42
CA SER A 383 -1.91 -20.17 -6.17
C SER A 383 -1.84 -21.66 -5.91
N TYR A 384 -3.00 -22.26 -5.61
CA TYR A 384 -3.19 -23.70 -5.51
C TYR A 384 -3.69 -24.33 -6.83
N ARG A 385 -3.87 -23.52 -7.90
CA ARG A 385 -4.32 -24.01 -9.20
C ARG A 385 -3.36 -25.10 -9.67
N SER A 386 -3.91 -26.26 -10.02
CA SER A 386 -3.11 -27.40 -10.48
C SER A 386 -2.60 -27.14 -11.88
N GLY A 387 -1.27 -27.17 -12.05
CA GLY A 387 -0.59 -27.05 -13.33
C GLY A 387 0.21 -25.75 -13.50
N PRO A 388 1.29 -25.77 -14.32
CA PRO A 388 2.00 -24.56 -14.69
C PRO A 388 1.11 -23.61 -15.52
N PRO A 389 1.43 -22.31 -15.53
CA PRO A 389 2.62 -21.72 -14.92
C PRO A 389 2.38 -21.23 -13.48
N GLU A 390 1.16 -21.37 -12.94
CA GLU A 390 0.73 -20.65 -11.73
C GLU A 390 0.92 -21.44 -10.43
N HIS A 391 1.07 -22.77 -10.47
CA HIS A 391 1.16 -23.58 -9.25
C HIS A 391 2.31 -23.14 -8.33
N GLY A 392 1.97 -22.68 -7.12
CA GLY A 392 2.94 -22.18 -6.14
C GLY A 392 3.41 -20.73 -6.35
N ALA A 393 2.98 -20.06 -7.42
CA ALA A 393 3.31 -18.65 -7.66
C ALA A 393 2.55 -17.72 -6.69
N PRO A 394 3.15 -16.61 -6.23
CA PRO A 394 2.44 -15.59 -5.45
C PRO A 394 1.41 -14.88 -6.33
N VAL A 395 0.16 -14.84 -5.90
CA VAL A 395 -0.95 -14.21 -6.65
C VAL A 395 -1.57 -13.03 -5.91
N LEU A 396 -1.31 -12.91 -4.61
CA LEU A 396 -1.66 -11.79 -3.75
C LEU A 396 -0.54 -11.56 -2.72
N GLY A 397 -0.50 -10.37 -2.15
CA GLY A 397 0.49 -9.92 -1.17
C GLY A 397 1.12 -8.60 -1.56
N GLU A 398 1.74 -7.92 -0.59
CA GLU A 398 2.44 -6.65 -0.80
C GLU A 398 3.31 -6.66 -2.06
N SER A 399 3.19 -5.60 -2.87
CA SER A 399 3.97 -5.43 -4.10
C SER A 399 4.80 -4.16 -4.05
N ASP A 400 6.03 -4.25 -4.56
CA ASP A 400 6.87 -3.09 -4.88
C ASP A 400 6.42 -2.44 -6.21
N TYR A 401 6.93 -1.25 -6.52
CA TYR A 401 6.75 -0.66 -7.86
C TYR A 401 7.70 -1.30 -8.88
N GLY A 402 8.94 -1.54 -8.45
CA GLY A 402 10.02 -2.03 -9.29
C GLY A 402 11.36 -2.03 -8.55
N PRO A 403 12.42 -2.56 -9.18
CA PRO A 403 13.75 -2.53 -8.60
C PRO A 403 14.22 -1.08 -8.38
N PRO A 404 15.07 -0.84 -7.36
CA PRO A 404 15.61 0.48 -7.10
C PRO A 404 16.58 0.90 -8.20
N LEU A 405 16.43 2.13 -8.69
CA LEU A 405 17.37 2.82 -9.56
C LEU A 405 18.40 3.60 -8.73
N THR A 406 19.47 4.02 -9.39
CA THR A 406 20.37 5.07 -8.88
C THR A 406 19.53 6.29 -8.46
N GLY A 407 19.70 6.80 -7.24
CA GLY A 407 18.85 7.87 -6.69
C GLY A 407 17.82 7.39 -5.65
N GLY A 408 17.53 6.09 -5.60
CA GLY A 408 16.42 5.54 -4.80
C GLY A 408 15.05 5.64 -5.48
N ALA A 409 15.00 6.14 -6.72
CA ALA A 409 13.82 6.03 -7.59
C ALA A 409 13.55 4.55 -7.94
N ARG A 410 12.43 4.28 -8.61
CA ARG A 410 12.02 2.91 -8.98
C ARG A 410 11.90 2.77 -10.49
N GLU A 411 12.39 1.65 -11.00
CA GLU A 411 12.25 1.31 -12.40
C GLU A 411 10.78 0.98 -12.73
N GLU A 412 10.32 1.47 -13.87
CA GLU A 412 9.01 1.13 -14.44
C GLU A 412 9.17 -0.01 -15.44
N GLY A 413 8.16 -0.89 -15.55
CA GLY A 413 8.22 -2.05 -16.43
C GLY A 413 7.62 -3.31 -15.85
N ALA A 414 7.29 -3.33 -14.55
CA ALA A 414 6.71 -4.49 -13.87
C ALA A 414 5.21 -4.71 -14.17
N ASP A 415 4.85 -5.88 -14.68
CA ASP A 415 3.51 -6.36 -15.02
C ASP A 415 3.04 -7.52 -14.12
N PHE A 416 1.76 -7.90 -14.23
CA PHE A 416 1.16 -8.95 -13.39
C PHE A 416 1.91 -10.29 -13.41
N HIS A 417 2.44 -10.71 -14.56
CA HIS A 417 3.15 -11.99 -14.68
C HIS A 417 4.57 -11.93 -14.10
N GLU A 418 5.18 -10.73 -14.10
CA GLU A 418 6.47 -10.49 -13.45
C GLU A 418 6.33 -10.50 -11.93
N TYR A 419 5.27 -9.91 -11.37
CA TYR A 419 4.94 -10.05 -9.94
C TYR A 419 4.90 -11.52 -9.51
N MET A 420 4.22 -12.36 -10.30
CA MET A 420 4.07 -13.79 -10.04
C MET A 420 5.36 -14.58 -10.31
N GLY A 421 6.30 -14.03 -11.09
CA GLY A 421 7.50 -14.74 -11.55
C GLY A 421 7.20 -15.85 -12.57
N VAL A 422 6.16 -15.68 -13.39
CA VAL A 422 5.67 -16.71 -14.32
C VAL A 422 5.72 -16.25 -15.77
N ASN A 423 6.04 -17.17 -16.68
CA ASN A 423 5.87 -16.93 -18.10
C ASN A 423 4.39 -16.89 -18.44
N TRP A 424 3.97 -15.92 -19.25
CA TRP A 424 2.56 -15.75 -19.59
C TRP A 424 2.33 -15.76 -21.09
N THR A 425 1.33 -16.51 -21.53
CA THR A 425 0.91 -16.59 -22.93
C THR A 425 -0.34 -15.74 -23.14
N PHE A 426 -0.17 -14.63 -23.84
CA PHE A 426 -1.23 -13.71 -24.23
C PHE A 426 -1.90 -14.20 -25.51
N ALA A 427 -3.23 -14.17 -25.55
CA ALA A 427 -3.96 -14.34 -26.80
C ALA A 427 -3.65 -13.17 -27.75
N ARG A 428 -3.44 -13.47 -29.04
CA ARG A 428 -3.46 -12.45 -30.10
C ARG A 428 -4.82 -12.43 -30.76
N VAL A 429 -5.31 -11.23 -31.09
CA VAL A 429 -6.50 -11.03 -31.92
C VAL A 429 -6.04 -10.67 -33.34
N PRO A 430 -6.64 -11.23 -34.41
CA PRO A 430 -7.74 -12.21 -34.42
C PRO A 430 -7.31 -13.67 -34.23
N ALA A 431 -6.02 -14.01 -34.31
CA ALA A 431 -5.53 -15.36 -34.06
C ALA A 431 -4.07 -15.40 -33.58
N GLY A 432 -3.73 -16.45 -32.81
CA GLY A 432 -2.38 -16.75 -32.34
C GLY A 432 -2.17 -16.45 -30.85
N SER A 433 -0.93 -16.58 -30.38
CA SER A 433 -0.54 -16.20 -29.02
C SER A 433 0.90 -15.71 -28.98
N LEU A 434 1.25 -14.99 -27.91
CA LEU A 434 2.63 -14.60 -27.61
C LEU A 434 2.94 -14.90 -26.16
N THR A 435 4.08 -15.55 -25.93
CA THR A 435 4.58 -15.78 -24.58
C THR A 435 5.60 -14.71 -24.22
N LYS A 436 5.42 -14.09 -23.06
CA LYS A 436 6.43 -13.24 -22.43
C LYS A 436 7.03 -13.96 -21.22
N THR A 437 8.35 -13.92 -21.12
CA THR A 437 9.10 -14.48 -19.98
C THR A 437 9.10 -13.49 -18.83
N ALA A 438 8.88 -13.94 -17.60
CA ALA A 438 9.04 -13.08 -16.43
C ALA A 438 10.53 -12.82 -16.15
N GLU A 439 10.89 -11.55 -15.97
CA GLU A 439 12.24 -11.18 -15.59
C GLU A 439 12.41 -11.27 -14.06
N PRO A 440 13.40 -12.02 -13.53
CA PRO A 440 13.56 -12.22 -12.08
C PRO A 440 13.68 -10.94 -11.26
N ARG A 441 14.19 -9.86 -11.85
CA ARG A 441 14.38 -8.56 -11.19
C ARG A 441 13.07 -7.82 -10.86
N PHE A 442 11.96 -8.19 -11.50
CA PHE A 442 10.63 -7.63 -11.24
C PHE A 442 9.76 -8.55 -10.37
N LEU A 443 10.31 -9.63 -9.82
CA LEU A 443 9.57 -10.53 -8.93
C LEU A 443 8.96 -9.76 -7.75
N GLY A 444 7.64 -9.88 -7.56
CA GLY A 444 6.91 -9.15 -6.52
C GLY A 444 6.67 -7.66 -6.80
N ALA A 445 7.00 -7.15 -8.00
CA ALA A 445 6.75 -5.76 -8.37
C ALA A 445 5.55 -5.61 -9.31
N LEU A 446 4.83 -4.50 -9.19
CA LEU A 446 3.74 -4.06 -10.06
C LEU A 446 3.89 -2.55 -10.31
N ASP A 447 4.12 -2.14 -11.56
CA ASP A 447 4.05 -0.71 -11.90
C ASP A 447 2.59 -0.23 -11.97
N CYS A 448 2.37 1.06 -12.23
CA CYS A 448 1.03 1.65 -12.20
C CYS A 448 0.03 0.89 -13.08
N SER A 449 0.44 0.51 -14.29
CA SER A 449 -0.40 -0.15 -15.31
C SER A 449 -0.40 -1.67 -15.19
N GLY A 450 0.70 -2.26 -14.72
CA GLY A 450 0.79 -3.67 -14.32
C GLY A 450 -0.12 -4.00 -13.14
N TYR A 451 -0.26 -3.07 -12.19
CA TYR A 451 -1.21 -3.17 -11.09
C TYR A 451 -2.68 -3.21 -11.57
N ILE A 452 -3.04 -2.38 -12.56
CA ILE A 452 -4.39 -2.45 -13.17
C ILE A 452 -4.60 -3.80 -13.87
N ARG A 453 -3.60 -4.30 -14.60
CA ARG A 453 -3.66 -5.60 -15.27
C ARG A 453 -3.72 -6.77 -14.30
N MET A 454 -3.10 -6.66 -13.13
CA MET A 454 -3.22 -7.63 -12.05
C MET A 454 -4.65 -7.64 -11.49
N VAL A 455 -5.20 -6.48 -11.14
CA VAL A 455 -6.54 -6.35 -10.54
C VAL A 455 -7.64 -6.70 -11.53
N TYR A 456 -7.74 -5.98 -12.65
CA TYR A 456 -8.83 -6.16 -13.61
C TYR A 456 -8.61 -7.31 -14.58
N GLY A 457 -7.36 -7.58 -14.95
CA GLY A 457 -7.03 -8.62 -15.91
C GLY A 457 -6.93 -10.00 -15.29
N TYR A 458 -5.90 -10.23 -14.48
CA TYR A 458 -5.62 -11.54 -13.89
C TYR A 458 -6.72 -11.98 -12.91
N HIS A 459 -7.09 -11.11 -11.96
CA HIS A 459 -8.08 -11.48 -10.91
C HIS A 459 -9.54 -11.37 -11.37
N LEU A 460 -9.87 -10.43 -12.26
CA LEU A 460 -11.25 -10.18 -12.69
C LEU A 460 -11.56 -10.57 -14.14
N GLY A 461 -10.57 -11.07 -14.88
CA GLY A 461 -10.78 -11.70 -16.19
C GLY A 461 -10.94 -10.76 -17.38
N VAL A 462 -10.60 -9.46 -17.26
CA VAL A 462 -10.51 -8.60 -18.44
C VAL A 462 -9.38 -9.11 -19.36
N PRO A 463 -9.65 -9.40 -20.65
CA PRO A 463 -8.63 -9.89 -21.55
C PRO A 463 -7.41 -8.96 -21.62
N LEU A 464 -6.20 -9.52 -21.54
CA LEU A 464 -4.95 -8.76 -21.48
C LEU A 464 -4.22 -8.79 -22.82
N ALA A 465 -3.71 -7.64 -23.25
CA ALA A 465 -2.91 -7.55 -24.46
C ALA A 465 -1.43 -7.83 -24.16
N HIS A 466 -0.72 -8.42 -25.13
CA HIS A 466 0.74 -8.45 -25.11
C HIS A 466 1.30 -7.01 -25.27
N GLU A 467 2.50 -6.72 -24.77
CA GLU A 467 3.06 -5.36 -24.83
C GLU A 467 3.23 -4.81 -26.25
N SER A 468 3.48 -5.70 -27.22
CA SER A 468 3.56 -5.35 -28.65
C SER A 468 2.21 -5.23 -29.35
N ASP A 469 1.11 -5.67 -28.72
CA ASP A 469 -0.25 -5.54 -29.24
C ASP A 469 -1.04 -4.53 -28.40
N HIS A 470 -1.10 -3.30 -28.89
CA HIS A 470 -1.86 -2.24 -28.23
C HIS A 470 -3.07 -1.78 -29.06
N THR A 471 -3.34 -2.42 -30.21
CA THR A 471 -4.40 -1.99 -31.14
C THR A 471 -5.59 -2.94 -31.20
N SER A 472 -5.42 -4.19 -30.77
CA SER A 472 -6.49 -5.17 -30.75
C SER A 472 -7.66 -4.72 -29.86
N PRO A 473 -8.90 -4.69 -30.38
CA PRO A 473 -10.05 -4.27 -29.60
C PRO A 473 -10.36 -5.27 -28.49
N GLY A 474 -10.89 -4.78 -27.38
CA GLY A 474 -11.34 -5.64 -26.28
C GLY A 474 -10.24 -6.09 -25.31
N LEU A 475 -8.96 -5.86 -25.62
CA LEU A 475 -7.82 -6.22 -24.77
C LEU A 475 -7.31 -5.02 -23.97
N LEU A 476 -6.99 -5.22 -22.69
CA LEU A 476 -6.39 -4.21 -21.81
C LEU A 476 -4.89 -4.05 -22.13
N PRO A 477 -4.44 -2.90 -22.66
CA PRO A 477 -3.05 -2.70 -23.06
C PRO A 477 -2.06 -2.67 -21.88
N ARG A 478 -0.76 -2.83 -22.19
CA ARG A 478 0.31 -2.89 -21.18
C ARG A 478 0.56 -1.56 -20.45
N THR A 479 0.60 -0.45 -21.17
CA THR A 479 1.05 0.85 -20.64
C THR A 479 -0.12 1.76 -20.30
N ALA A 480 0.05 2.65 -19.31
CA ALA A 480 -0.98 3.64 -18.93
C ALA A 480 -1.44 4.48 -20.14
N LYS A 481 -0.50 4.93 -20.98
CA LYS A 481 -0.77 5.63 -22.25
C LYS A 481 -1.74 4.86 -23.15
N ASN A 482 -1.45 3.60 -23.41
CA ASN A 482 -2.29 2.79 -24.30
C ASN A 482 -3.61 2.40 -23.64
N GLN A 483 -3.64 2.17 -22.33
CA GLN A 483 -4.89 1.95 -21.60
C GLN A 483 -5.82 3.16 -21.69
N ALA A 484 -5.32 4.38 -21.47
CA ALA A 484 -6.10 5.60 -21.61
C ALA A 484 -6.73 5.75 -23.01
N ALA A 485 -5.97 5.39 -24.05
CA ALA A 485 -6.40 5.53 -25.44
C ALA A 485 -7.29 4.38 -25.94
N ARG A 486 -7.08 3.15 -25.45
CA ARG A 486 -7.54 1.92 -26.13
C ARG A 486 -8.00 0.80 -25.20
N ALA A 487 -8.02 1.00 -23.88
CA ALA A 487 -8.61 0.00 -22.99
C ALA A 487 -10.05 -0.32 -23.43
N PRO A 488 -10.52 -1.56 -23.24
CA PRO A 488 -11.93 -1.88 -23.42
C PRO A 488 -12.76 -1.02 -22.48
N GLY A 489 -14.00 -0.76 -22.85
CA GLY A 489 -14.89 0.02 -22.01
C GLY A 489 -15.31 1.34 -22.64
N THR A 490 -15.64 2.28 -21.76
CA THR A 490 -16.17 3.59 -22.12
C THR A 490 -15.39 4.71 -21.46
N ARG A 491 -14.98 5.70 -22.26
CA ARG A 491 -14.39 6.93 -21.75
C ARG A 491 -15.46 7.78 -21.08
N ILE A 492 -15.28 8.04 -19.78
CA ILE A 492 -16.25 8.74 -18.92
C ILE A 492 -16.04 10.24 -18.96
N ALA A 493 -14.78 10.68 -18.95
CA ALA A 493 -14.43 12.09 -18.97
C ALA A 493 -13.06 12.26 -19.62
N HIS A 494 -12.84 13.38 -20.30
CA HIS A 494 -11.58 13.71 -20.96
C HIS A 494 -11.41 15.22 -20.99
N SER A 495 -10.18 15.69 -20.78
CA SER A 495 -9.82 17.09 -21.02
C SER A 495 -8.80 17.17 -22.14
N ALA A 496 -9.12 17.95 -23.17
CA ALA A 496 -8.19 18.32 -24.24
C ALA A 496 -7.32 19.54 -23.87
N SER A 497 -7.45 20.04 -22.64
CA SER A 497 -6.73 21.21 -22.13
C SER A 497 -5.83 20.84 -20.97
N ALA A 498 -5.00 21.78 -20.52
CA ALA A 498 -4.18 21.61 -19.32
C ALA A 498 -4.99 21.48 -18.01
N SER A 499 -6.31 21.70 -18.01
CA SER A 499 -7.16 21.57 -16.82
C SER A 499 -7.76 20.16 -16.65
N PRO A 500 -8.02 19.68 -15.42
CA PRO A 500 -8.71 18.41 -15.18
C PRO A 500 -10.14 18.37 -15.74
N PRO A 501 -10.62 17.21 -16.22
CA PRO A 501 -12.01 17.07 -16.64
C PRO A 501 -12.98 17.09 -15.44
N PRO A 502 -14.27 17.42 -15.66
CA PRO A 502 -15.28 17.37 -14.61
C PRO A 502 -15.47 15.93 -14.08
N LEU A 503 -15.64 15.79 -12.77
CA LEU A 503 -15.79 14.50 -12.08
C LEU A 503 -17.25 14.06 -11.89
N THR A 504 -18.21 14.70 -12.56
CA THR A 504 -19.66 14.50 -12.31
C THR A 504 -20.15 13.09 -12.67
N ALA A 505 -19.51 12.42 -13.62
CA ALA A 505 -19.86 11.06 -14.06
C ALA A 505 -18.95 9.96 -13.46
N LEU A 506 -18.01 10.35 -12.59
CA LEU A 506 -17.05 9.45 -11.94
C LEU A 506 -17.78 8.45 -11.04
N GLN A 507 -17.41 7.18 -11.15
CA GLN A 507 -17.89 6.10 -10.29
C GLN A 507 -16.72 5.35 -9.67
N VAL A 508 -16.98 4.79 -8.49
CA VAL A 508 -16.03 3.89 -7.81
C VAL A 508 -15.65 2.75 -8.76
N GLY A 509 -14.37 2.46 -8.88
CA GLY A 509 -13.83 1.48 -9.82
C GLY A 509 -13.49 2.02 -11.21
N ASP A 510 -13.74 3.30 -11.50
CA ASP A 510 -13.25 3.91 -12.73
C ASP A 510 -11.72 4.02 -12.73
N LEU A 511 -11.11 3.80 -13.88
CA LEU A 511 -9.69 4.08 -14.09
C LEU A 511 -9.49 5.59 -14.29
N VAL A 512 -8.52 6.15 -13.58
CA VAL A 512 -8.13 7.56 -13.65
C VAL A 512 -6.71 7.67 -14.19
N PHE A 513 -6.51 8.51 -15.20
CA PHE A 513 -5.24 8.61 -15.95
C PHE A 513 -4.65 10.01 -15.88
N PHE A 514 -3.34 10.08 -15.63
CA PHE A 514 -2.63 11.32 -15.34
C PHE A 514 -1.41 11.51 -16.24
N ASP A 515 -1.05 12.78 -16.42
CA ASP A 515 0.25 13.25 -16.95
C ASP A 515 1.08 13.74 -15.74
N ALA A 516 1.69 12.80 -15.01
CA ALA A 516 2.32 13.04 -13.72
C ALA A 516 3.77 13.56 -13.82
N GLU A 517 4.49 13.24 -14.90
CA GLU A 517 5.91 13.60 -15.09
C GLU A 517 6.13 14.86 -15.94
N GLY A 518 5.08 15.43 -16.56
CA GLY A 518 5.11 16.77 -17.16
C GLY A 518 6.13 16.96 -18.28
N ALA A 519 6.55 15.87 -18.93
CA ALA A 519 7.39 15.93 -20.12
C ALA A 519 6.70 16.74 -21.24
N PRO A 520 7.46 17.37 -22.15
CA PRO A 520 6.91 18.22 -23.21
C PRO A 520 6.03 17.49 -24.24
N GLU A 521 5.94 16.16 -24.16
CA GLU A 521 4.88 15.41 -24.84
C GLU A 521 3.76 15.15 -23.83
N ASP A 522 2.56 15.69 -24.06
CA ASP A 522 1.31 15.50 -23.29
C ASP A 522 0.88 14.01 -23.20
N GLY A 523 1.70 13.18 -22.56
CA GLY A 523 1.56 11.75 -22.48
C GLY A 523 1.01 11.32 -21.13
N ILE A 524 -0.10 10.58 -21.15
CA ILE A 524 -0.49 9.79 -19.98
C ILE A 524 0.65 8.85 -19.60
N ASP A 525 1.12 8.94 -18.36
CA ASP A 525 2.19 8.11 -17.79
C ASP A 525 1.74 7.35 -16.54
N HIS A 526 0.60 7.71 -15.96
CA HIS A 526 0.13 7.12 -14.70
C HIS A 526 -1.34 6.76 -14.74
N VAL A 527 -1.69 5.68 -14.06
CA VAL A 527 -3.06 5.18 -13.92
C VAL A 527 -3.35 4.75 -12.48
N GLY A 528 -4.60 4.92 -12.06
CA GLY A 528 -5.12 4.42 -10.81
C GLY A 528 -6.59 4.01 -10.90
N ILE A 529 -7.13 3.52 -9.78
CA ILE A 529 -8.52 3.09 -9.61
C ILE A 529 -9.22 4.06 -8.67
N HIS A 530 -10.31 4.69 -9.07
CA HIS A 530 -11.09 5.54 -8.19
C HIS A 530 -11.65 4.72 -7.03
N LEU A 531 -11.25 5.06 -5.81
CA LEU A 531 -11.59 4.33 -4.59
C LEU A 531 -12.95 4.78 -4.01
N GLY A 532 -13.35 6.03 -4.27
CA GLY A 532 -14.50 6.67 -3.65
C GLY A 532 -14.11 7.93 -2.89
N ARG A 533 -14.97 8.39 -1.97
CA ARG A 533 -14.71 9.58 -1.17
C ARG A 533 -14.24 9.19 0.23
N ASP A 534 -13.23 9.88 0.74
CA ASP A 534 -12.81 9.71 2.12
C ASP A 534 -13.80 10.32 3.12
N THR A 535 -13.51 10.19 4.42
CA THR A 535 -14.32 10.76 5.50
C THR A 535 -14.42 12.29 5.47
N ALA A 536 -13.54 12.98 4.73
CA ALA A 536 -13.62 14.42 4.47
C ALA A 536 -14.39 14.75 3.17
N GLY A 537 -14.95 13.75 2.49
CA GLY A 537 -15.68 13.89 1.24
C GLY A 537 -14.80 14.06 0.00
N VAL A 538 -13.47 13.90 0.11
CA VAL A 538 -12.52 14.10 -0.98
C VAL A 538 -12.42 12.83 -1.83
N PRO A 539 -12.57 12.91 -3.17
CA PRO A 539 -12.41 11.75 -4.03
C PRO A 539 -10.96 11.24 -4.06
N ARG A 540 -10.77 9.99 -3.64
CA ARG A 540 -9.50 9.27 -3.56
C ARG A 540 -9.32 8.26 -4.68
N PHE A 541 -8.09 7.86 -4.95
CA PHE A 541 -7.78 6.77 -5.86
C PHE A 541 -6.62 5.92 -5.36
N LEU A 542 -6.62 4.64 -5.75
CA LEU A 542 -5.53 3.69 -5.55
C LEU A 542 -4.61 3.70 -6.77
N SER A 543 -3.29 3.67 -6.57
CA SER A 543 -2.35 3.44 -7.67
C SER A 543 -1.02 2.89 -7.16
N SER A 544 -0.34 2.07 -7.96
CA SER A 544 1.06 1.72 -7.68
C SER A 544 1.99 2.84 -8.12
N ARG A 545 2.90 3.28 -7.24
CA ARG A 545 3.75 4.46 -7.48
C ARG A 545 5.22 4.21 -7.17
N LYS A 546 6.10 4.91 -7.91
CA LYS A 546 7.54 5.00 -7.61
C LYS A 546 7.80 5.44 -6.18
N THR A 547 7.02 6.41 -5.69
CA THR A 547 6.92 6.79 -4.28
C THR A 547 5.45 6.62 -3.85
N PRO A 548 5.13 5.74 -2.90
CA PRO A 548 6.05 5.22 -1.90
C PRO A 548 6.89 4.01 -2.29
N ASN A 549 6.76 3.42 -3.49
CA ASN A 549 7.19 2.06 -3.87
C ASN A 549 6.07 1.08 -3.59
N GLY A 550 5.17 0.95 -4.57
CA GLY A 550 4.02 0.06 -4.56
C GLY A 550 2.67 0.78 -4.52
N PRO A 551 1.55 0.03 -4.48
CA PRO A 551 0.19 0.52 -4.33
C PRO A 551 -0.04 1.37 -3.07
N THR A 552 -0.77 2.47 -3.24
CA THR A 552 -1.21 3.36 -2.15
C THR A 552 -2.45 4.15 -2.58
N ALA A 553 -3.28 4.51 -1.59
CA ALA A 553 -4.29 5.56 -1.57
C ALA A 553 -3.93 6.71 -0.61
N ALA A 554 -2.77 6.67 0.03
CA ALA A 554 -2.28 7.70 0.93
C ALA A 554 -1.58 8.86 0.21
N ASP A 555 -1.28 9.93 0.94
CA ASP A 555 -0.71 11.17 0.38
C ASP A 555 0.82 11.16 0.29
N LEU A 556 1.41 9.98 0.40
CA LEU A 556 2.85 9.78 0.40
C LEU A 556 3.40 9.76 -1.03
N GLY A 557 4.33 10.66 -1.34
CA GLY A 557 4.82 10.87 -2.71
C GLY A 557 3.88 11.71 -3.59
N GLY A 558 2.81 12.26 -3.02
CA GLY A 558 1.81 13.08 -3.70
C GLY A 558 0.41 12.75 -3.21
N ALA A 559 -0.45 13.77 -3.10
CA ALA A 559 -1.81 13.56 -2.60
C ALA A 559 -2.61 12.63 -3.53
N SER A 560 -3.19 11.56 -2.98
CA SER A 560 -4.03 10.59 -3.71
C SER A 560 -5.45 11.11 -3.89
N THR A 561 -5.60 12.38 -4.26
CA THR A 561 -6.87 13.08 -4.40
C THR A 561 -7.09 13.48 -5.86
N LEU A 562 -8.34 13.44 -6.30
CA LEU A 562 -8.74 13.91 -7.64
C LEU A 562 -9.16 15.38 -7.66
N THR A 563 -9.12 16.05 -6.51
CA THR A 563 -9.42 17.48 -6.34
C THR A 563 -8.35 18.14 -5.48
N GLY A 564 -8.21 19.46 -5.60
CA GLY A 564 -7.21 20.25 -4.89
C GLY A 564 -6.05 20.68 -5.80
N THR A 565 -4.92 21.06 -5.20
CA THR A 565 -3.77 21.64 -5.89
C THR A 565 -2.60 20.66 -6.10
N GLY A 566 -2.72 19.42 -5.62
CA GLY A 566 -1.70 18.40 -5.77
C GLY A 566 -1.51 17.94 -7.22
N THR A 567 -0.38 17.27 -7.50
CA THR A 567 -0.01 16.78 -8.83
C THR A 567 -1.16 16.02 -9.49
N TYR A 568 -1.68 14.97 -8.85
CA TYR A 568 -2.73 14.13 -9.45
C TYR A 568 -4.06 14.86 -9.64
N ALA A 569 -4.42 15.76 -8.73
CA ALA A 569 -5.63 16.58 -8.86
C ALA A 569 -5.54 17.51 -10.08
N THR A 570 -4.38 18.10 -10.35
CA THR A 570 -4.17 19.06 -11.45
C THR A 570 -3.80 18.40 -12.78
N LYS A 571 -3.31 17.16 -12.73
CA LYS A 571 -2.81 16.41 -13.89
C LYS A 571 -3.72 15.28 -14.37
N LEU A 572 -4.91 15.13 -13.80
CA LEU A 572 -5.92 14.20 -14.34
C LEU A 572 -6.31 14.62 -15.75
N ARG A 573 -6.22 13.70 -16.72
CA ARG A 573 -6.57 13.99 -18.13
C ARG A 573 -7.79 13.24 -18.61
N THR A 574 -7.94 11.97 -18.22
CA THR A 574 -9.06 11.14 -18.68
C THR A 574 -9.48 10.12 -17.63
N VAL A 575 -10.75 9.74 -17.70
CA VAL A 575 -11.39 8.71 -16.87
C VAL A 575 -11.99 7.66 -17.80
N HIS A 576 -11.75 6.39 -17.50
CA HIS A 576 -12.24 5.26 -18.30
C HIS A 576 -12.90 4.22 -17.39
N ARG A 577 -14.06 3.72 -17.78
CA ARG A 577 -14.74 2.59 -17.14
C ARG A 577 -14.63 1.35 -18.02
N LEU A 578 -13.86 0.36 -17.58
CA LEU A 578 -13.61 -0.89 -18.33
C LEU A 578 -14.89 -1.67 -18.63
#